data_AF-D5P6A5-F1
#
_entry.id   AF-D5P6A5-F1
#
_cell.length_a   1.000
_cell.length_b   1.000
_cell.length_c   1.000
_cell.angle_alpha   90.00
_cell.angle_beta   90.00
_cell.angle_gamma   90.00
#
_symmetry.space_group_name_H-M   'P 1'
#
loop_
_entity.id
_entity.type
_entity.pdbx_description
1 polymer ?
#
loop_
_entity_poly.entity_id
_entity_poly.type
_entity_poly.pdbx_seq_one_letter_code
_entity_poly.pdbx_strand_id
1 'polypeptide(L)'
;MQAVTRSAAVGQDGAANLPAAPWVRRADREIDCYFCGQETVLLSYGDLTGDYRRVQIYCDSSDCDGREVDVIVLADGTEATRNRTDVRIVDHFAPDGHRPEWVGLGSGSDWAAGTTPFLRRTDRPATCLFCGERTCVLSDDDVSEDTGRLRIRCTNPACTVQRAEAILMRDGLLWASERPVAKALRNLFPTLADHKKAQLPPGEFAAFPVGDFFEPAAGIDPLQMRISGPVPWETR
;
A
#
# COMPACT_ATOMS: atom_id res chain seq x y z
N MET A 1 -38.50 48.51 -20.13
CA MET A 1 -37.51 47.60 -20.72
C MET A 1 -36.15 47.92 -20.11
N GLN A 2 -35.72 47.15 -19.10
CA GLN A 2 -34.39 47.27 -18.50
C GLN A 2 -33.64 45.97 -18.78
N ALA A 3 -32.47 46.10 -19.42
CA ALA A 3 -31.59 44.98 -19.74
C ALA A 3 -30.85 44.54 -18.49
N VAL A 4 -31.01 43.26 -18.12
CA VAL A 4 -30.26 42.61 -17.05
C VAL A 4 -28.98 42.03 -17.66
N THR A 5 -27.85 42.67 -17.40
CA THR A 5 -26.51 42.15 -17.71
C THR A 5 -26.17 41.06 -16.69
N ARG A 6 -26.20 39.79 -17.13
CA ARG A 6 -25.59 38.67 -16.40
C ARG A 6 -24.06 38.84 -16.48
N SER A 7 -23.43 39.18 -15.37
CA SER A 7 -21.99 38.98 -15.21
C SER A 7 -21.74 37.48 -15.09
N ALA A 8 -21.05 36.93 -16.09
CA ALA A 8 -20.47 35.60 -16.00
C ALA A 8 -19.35 35.63 -14.95
N ALA A 9 -19.51 34.86 -13.88
CA ALA A 9 -18.41 34.58 -12.98
C ALA A 9 -17.36 33.78 -13.77
N VAL A 10 -16.18 34.34 -13.87
CA VAL A 10 -14.98 33.72 -14.44
C VAL A 10 -14.69 32.45 -13.65
N GLY A 11 -14.65 31.32 -14.36
CA GLY A 11 -14.29 30.02 -13.81
C GLY A 11 -12.89 30.05 -13.21
N GLN A 12 -12.78 29.65 -11.94
CA GLN A 12 -11.52 29.23 -11.34
C GLN A 12 -11.21 27.80 -11.81
N ASP A 13 -10.91 27.64 -13.11
CA ASP A 13 -10.33 26.41 -13.62
C ASP A 13 -8.81 26.48 -13.39
N GLY A 14 -8.28 25.66 -12.48
CA GLY A 14 -6.83 25.45 -12.41
C GLY A 14 -6.20 25.03 -11.08
N ALA A 15 -6.95 24.92 -9.98
CA ALA A 15 -6.46 24.14 -8.84
C ALA A 15 -6.85 22.69 -9.08
N ALA A 16 -5.92 21.87 -9.58
CA ALA A 16 -6.12 20.43 -9.61
C ALA A 16 -6.59 19.99 -8.22
N ASN A 17 -7.81 19.44 -8.14
CA ASN A 17 -8.36 18.85 -6.92
C ASN A 17 -7.41 17.71 -6.51
N LEU A 18 -6.40 18.03 -5.71
CA LEU A 18 -5.55 17.02 -5.10
C LEU A 18 -6.49 16.14 -4.25
N PRO A 19 -6.37 14.81 -4.36
CA PRO A 19 -7.17 13.93 -3.52
C PRO A 19 -6.98 14.30 -2.05
N ALA A 20 -8.05 14.25 -1.28
CA ALA A 20 -7.95 14.43 0.16
C ALA A 20 -6.95 13.43 0.74
N ALA A 21 -6.12 13.88 1.67
CA ALA A 21 -5.17 13.00 2.35
C ALA A 21 -5.92 11.82 3.00
N PRO A 22 -5.35 10.59 2.96
CA PRO A 22 -5.98 9.42 3.57
C PRO A 22 -6.37 9.70 5.02
N TRP A 23 -7.64 9.46 5.36
CA TRP A 23 -8.19 9.75 6.69
C TRP A 23 -7.34 9.16 7.82
N VAL A 24 -6.79 7.95 7.64
CA VAL A 24 -5.97 7.25 8.64
C VAL A 24 -4.76 8.07 9.11
N ARG A 25 -4.23 8.98 8.28
CA ARG A 25 -3.11 9.87 8.67
C ARG A 25 -3.47 10.88 9.75
N ARG A 26 -4.75 11.09 9.98
CA ARG A 26 -5.31 12.05 10.94
C ARG A 26 -6.12 11.37 12.03
N ALA A 27 -6.22 10.04 11.98
CA ALA A 27 -6.95 9.26 12.96
C ALA A 27 -6.20 9.28 14.28
N ASP A 28 -6.94 9.41 15.37
CA ASP A 28 -6.47 9.36 16.75
C ASP A 28 -6.79 8.00 17.41
N ARG A 29 -7.22 7.03 16.62
CA ARG A 29 -7.62 5.69 17.05
C ARG A 29 -7.06 4.62 16.12
N GLU A 30 -6.86 3.44 16.70
CA GLU A 30 -6.54 2.22 15.95
C GLU A 30 -7.73 1.79 15.09
N ILE A 31 -7.44 1.00 14.05
CA ILE A 31 -8.43 0.54 13.07
C ILE A 31 -8.29 -0.96 12.80
N ASP A 32 -9.32 -1.54 12.19
CA ASP A 32 -9.35 -2.98 11.88
C ASP A 32 -8.17 -3.37 10.96
N CYS A 33 -7.39 -4.35 11.37
CA CYS A 33 -6.45 -5.03 10.48
C CYS A 33 -7.19 -5.85 9.44
N TYR A 34 -6.89 -5.63 8.16
CA TYR A 34 -7.52 -6.39 7.07
C TYR A 34 -7.19 -7.89 7.09
N PHE A 35 -6.13 -8.28 7.82
CA PHE A 35 -5.64 -9.66 7.92
C PHE A 35 -6.12 -10.38 9.17
N CYS A 36 -5.95 -9.82 10.38
CA CYS A 36 -6.41 -10.47 11.61
C CYS A 36 -7.78 -9.99 12.11
N GLY A 37 -8.25 -8.83 11.67
CA GLY A 37 -9.52 -8.23 12.13
C GLY A 37 -9.45 -7.51 13.46
N GLN A 38 -8.29 -7.51 14.15
CA GLN A 38 -8.10 -6.76 15.39
C GLN A 38 -7.98 -5.25 15.11
N GLU A 39 -8.53 -4.43 16.00
CA GLU A 39 -8.42 -2.97 15.94
C GLU A 39 -7.06 -2.52 16.51
N THR A 40 -5.96 -2.87 15.84
CA THR A 40 -4.57 -2.65 16.31
C THR A 40 -3.66 -2.06 15.22
N VAL A 41 -4.25 -1.50 14.17
CA VAL A 41 -3.49 -0.94 13.05
C VAL A 41 -3.07 0.49 13.33
N LEU A 42 -1.79 0.77 13.06
CA LEU A 42 -1.13 2.06 13.14
C LEU A 42 -0.54 2.42 11.77
N LEU A 43 -0.12 3.68 11.60
CA LEU A 43 0.72 4.06 10.45
C LEU A 43 2.10 3.44 10.60
N SER A 44 2.62 2.87 9.52
CA SER A 44 4.01 2.41 9.49
C SER A 44 4.98 3.59 9.49
N TYR A 45 6.16 3.39 10.06
CA TYR A 45 7.25 4.37 10.01
C TYR A 45 7.62 4.79 8.57
N GLY A 46 7.49 3.88 7.61
CA GLY A 46 7.79 4.13 6.20
C GLY A 46 6.63 4.74 5.39
N ASP A 47 5.51 5.12 6.03
CA ASP A 47 4.44 5.84 5.34
C ASP A 47 4.90 7.23 4.89
N LEU A 48 4.52 7.61 3.67
CA LEU A 48 4.87 8.91 3.09
C LEU A 48 3.65 9.83 3.15
N THR A 49 3.67 10.84 4.03
CA THR A 49 2.53 11.75 4.25
C THR A 49 2.00 12.40 2.97
N GLY A 50 2.87 12.66 1.98
CA GLY A 50 2.51 13.25 0.68
C GLY A 50 1.90 12.27 -0.34
N ASP A 51 1.89 10.96 -0.07
CA ASP A 51 1.36 9.97 -1.00
C ASP A 51 -0.12 9.71 -0.76
N TYR A 52 -1.02 10.40 -1.47
CA TYR A 52 -2.47 10.28 -1.21
C TYR A 52 -3.13 9.02 -1.78
N ARG A 53 -2.38 8.21 -2.52
CA ARG A 53 -2.88 6.98 -3.18
C ARG A 53 -2.23 5.71 -2.64
N ARG A 54 -1.41 5.83 -1.61
CA ARG A 54 -0.83 4.70 -0.90
C ARG A 54 -0.73 5.04 0.58
N VAL A 55 -1.05 4.08 1.42
CA VAL A 55 -0.80 4.14 2.86
C VAL A 55 0.01 2.91 3.23
N GLN A 56 1.07 3.10 4.01
CA GLN A 56 1.72 1.98 4.68
C GLN A 56 1.25 1.89 6.12
N ILE A 57 0.72 0.73 6.50
CA ILE A 57 0.20 0.47 7.84
C ILE A 57 0.99 -0.65 8.52
N TYR A 58 0.96 -0.64 9.85
CA TYR A 58 1.55 -1.65 10.71
C TYR A 58 0.50 -2.23 11.66
N CYS A 59 0.48 -3.54 11.87
CA CYS A 59 -0.41 -4.19 12.84
C CYS A 59 0.36 -4.57 14.11
N ASP A 60 -0.07 -4.02 15.25
CA ASP A 60 0.59 -4.21 16.55
C ASP A 60 0.01 -5.38 17.37
N SER A 61 -0.99 -6.10 16.84
CA SER A 61 -1.52 -7.30 17.51
C SER A 61 -0.43 -8.38 17.61
N SER A 62 -0.17 -8.86 18.83
CA SER A 62 0.77 -9.97 19.07
C SER A 62 0.38 -11.25 18.31
N ASP A 63 -0.92 -11.41 18.07
CA ASP A 63 -1.53 -12.61 17.48
C ASP A 63 -1.72 -12.49 15.96
N CYS A 64 -1.18 -11.44 15.34
CA CYS A 64 -1.18 -11.25 13.89
C CYS A 64 0.23 -11.36 13.32
N ASP A 65 0.49 -12.35 12.47
CA ASP A 65 1.76 -12.44 11.76
C ASP A 65 1.94 -11.33 10.74
N GLY A 66 0.85 -10.71 10.25
CA GLY A 66 0.92 -9.61 9.30
C GLY A 66 1.43 -8.35 10.00
N ARG A 67 2.65 -7.90 9.70
CA ARG A 67 3.29 -6.78 10.39
C ARG A 67 3.19 -5.49 9.61
N GLU A 68 3.59 -5.49 8.34
CA GLU A 68 3.52 -4.30 7.49
C GLU A 68 2.67 -4.60 6.27
N VAL A 69 1.79 -3.65 5.91
CA VAL A 69 0.93 -3.76 4.75
C VAL A 69 1.01 -2.45 3.97
N ASP A 70 1.26 -2.54 2.67
CA ASP A 70 1.04 -1.44 1.75
C ASP A 70 -0.39 -1.52 1.22
N VAL A 71 -1.17 -0.45 1.39
CA VAL A 71 -2.51 -0.31 0.80
C VAL A 71 -2.42 0.69 -0.35
N ILE A 72 -2.45 0.19 -1.58
CA ILE A 72 -2.23 0.97 -2.81
C ILE A 72 -3.56 1.12 -3.55
N VAL A 73 -3.98 2.35 -3.85
CA VAL A 73 -5.18 2.65 -4.66
C VAL A 73 -4.88 2.29 -6.11
N LEU A 74 -5.63 1.32 -6.65
CA LEU A 74 -5.51 0.88 -8.04
C LEU A 74 -6.45 1.66 -8.97
N ALA A 75 -7.59 2.10 -8.44
CA ALA A 75 -8.56 2.88 -9.18
C ALA A 75 -9.26 3.92 -8.29
N ASP A 76 -9.24 5.18 -8.73
CA ASP A 76 -10.00 6.30 -8.18
C ASP A 76 -10.80 7.05 -9.27
N GLY A 77 -11.00 6.40 -10.42
CA GLY A 77 -11.59 7.01 -11.62
C GLY A 77 -10.62 7.84 -12.47
N THR A 78 -9.38 8.07 -12.03
CA THR A 78 -8.40 8.88 -12.78
C THR A 78 -7.37 8.02 -13.51
N GLU A 79 -6.90 8.52 -14.66
CA GLU A 79 -5.76 7.91 -15.38
C GLU A 79 -4.45 8.10 -14.63
N ALA A 80 -4.31 9.20 -13.89
CA ALA A 80 -3.14 9.50 -13.08
C ALA A 80 -2.83 8.37 -12.09
N THR A 81 -3.84 7.77 -11.46
CA THR A 81 -3.67 6.61 -10.57
C THR A 81 -3.19 5.38 -11.33
N ARG A 82 -3.84 5.04 -12.44
CA ARG A 82 -3.49 3.86 -13.24
C ARG A 82 -2.07 3.91 -13.80
N ASN A 83 -1.59 5.12 -14.10
CA ASN A 83 -0.25 5.32 -14.65
C ASN A 83 0.85 5.37 -13.58
N ARG A 84 0.52 5.31 -12.28
CA ARG A 84 1.53 5.27 -11.21
C ARG A 84 2.41 4.03 -11.33
N THR A 85 3.70 4.19 -11.08
CA THR A 85 4.67 3.10 -11.14
C THR A 85 4.35 1.99 -10.14
N ASP A 86 3.93 2.34 -8.92
CA ASP A 86 3.54 1.32 -7.94
C ASP A 86 2.28 0.55 -8.36
N VAL A 87 1.28 1.22 -8.94
CA VAL A 87 0.09 0.56 -9.52
C VAL A 87 0.47 -0.36 -10.67
N ARG A 88 1.33 0.10 -11.59
CA ARG A 88 1.85 -0.72 -12.70
C ARG A 88 2.60 -1.97 -12.20
N ILE A 89 3.32 -1.87 -11.08
CA ILE A 89 3.95 -3.02 -10.41
C ILE A 89 2.90 -4.00 -9.90
N VAL A 90 1.89 -3.52 -9.19
CA VAL A 90 0.82 -4.37 -8.65
C VAL A 90 0.07 -5.10 -9.77
N ASP A 91 -0.20 -4.42 -10.88
CA ASP A 91 -0.88 -4.99 -12.06
C ASP A 91 -0.01 -5.98 -12.85
N HIS A 92 1.32 -5.80 -12.85
CA HIS A 92 2.25 -6.69 -13.56
C HIS A 92 2.36 -8.08 -12.93
N PHE A 93 2.36 -8.16 -11.59
CA PHE A 93 2.50 -9.42 -10.89
C PHE A 93 1.14 -10.07 -10.65
N ALA A 94 1.01 -11.32 -11.10
CA ALA A 94 -0.14 -12.15 -10.75
C ALA A 94 -0.29 -12.28 -9.22
N PRO A 95 -1.52 -12.50 -8.72
CA PRO A 95 -1.74 -12.87 -7.33
C PRO A 95 -0.85 -14.03 -6.92
N ASP A 96 -0.32 -13.97 -5.71
CA ASP A 96 0.47 -15.06 -5.16
C ASP A 96 -0.48 -16.24 -4.87
N GLY A 97 -0.08 -17.46 -5.23
CA GLY A 97 -0.89 -18.65 -4.92
C GLY A 97 -0.94 -18.97 -3.43
N HIS A 98 -1.51 -20.14 -3.11
CA HIS A 98 -1.49 -20.68 -1.75
C HIS A 98 -0.06 -20.80 -1.22
N ARG A 99 0.14 -20.46 0.05
CA ARG A 99 1.45 -20.48 0.71
C ARG A 99 1.50 -21.62 1.71
N PRO A 100 2.69 -22.15 2.02
CA PRO A 100 2.83 -23.07 3.13
C PRO A 100 2.35 -22.37 4.41
N GLU A 101 1.32 -22.93 5.02
CA GLU A 101 0.89 -22.53 6.35
C GLU A 101 1.95 -22.99 7.35
N TRP A 102 2.48 -22.07 8.16
CA TRP A 102 3.34 -22.48 9.27
C TRP A 102 2.46 -22.93 10.44
N VAL A 103 2.06 -24.20 10.41
CA VAL A 103 1.31 -24.82 11.51
C VAL A 103 2.30 -25.12 12.65
N GLY A 104 2.27 -24.36 13.75
CA GLY A 104 2.95 -24.78 14.99
C GLY A 104 3.67 -23.72 15.84
N LEU A 105 3.68 -22.43 15.47
CA LEU A 105 4.31 -21.37 16.29
C LEU A 105 3.33 -20.44 17.01
N GLY A 106 2.05 -20.82 17.10
CA GLY A 106 1.08 -20.11 17.94
C GLY A 106 -0.30 -20.72 17.86
N SER A 107 -0.63 -21.62 18.79
CA SER A 107 -2.03 -21.92 19.10
C SER A 107 -2.65 -20.67 19.75
N GLY A 108 -3.08 -19.69 18.94
CA GLY A 108 -3.59 -18.41 19.42
C GLY A 108 -3.59 -17.25 18.40
N SER A 109 -2.96 -17.40 17.23
CA SER A 109 -2.88 -16.31 16.24
C SER A 109 -4.22 -16.07 15.53
N ASP A 110 -4.75 -14.85 15.60
CA ASP A 110 -5.93 -14.39 14.86
C ASP A 110 -5.71 -14.42 13.33
N TRP A 111 -4.45 -14.25 12.90
CA TRP A 111 -4.02 -14.53 11.53
C TRP A 111 -2.55 -14.96 11.48
N ALA A 112 -2.28 -16.07 10.79
CA ALA A 112 -0.94 -16.58 10.53
C ALA A 112 -0.59 -16.54 9.04
N ALA A 113 0.70 -16.43 8.73
CA ALA A 113 1.17 -16.40 7.34
C ALA A 113 0.70 -17.67 6.57
N GLY A 114 0.08 -17.45 5.41
CA GLY A 114 -0.49 -18.52 4.59
C GLY A 114 -1.92 -18.94 4.93
N THR A 115 -2.52 -18.33 5.96
CA THR A 115 -3.95 -18.55 6.29
C THR A 115 -4.86 -17.51 5.62
N THR A 116 -6.14 -17.84 5.49
CA THR A 116 -7.14 -16.94 4.89
C THR A 116 -7.29 -15.65 5.72
N PRO A 117 -7.11 -14.45 5.13
CA PRO A 117 -7.29 -13.19 5.84
C PRO A 117 -8.71 -12.95 6.38
N PHE A 118 -8.83 -12.16 7.45
CA PHE A 118 -10.08 -11.80 8.11
C PHE A 118 -11.14 -11.30 7.13
N LEU A 119 -10.79 -10.37 6.23
CA LEU A 119 -11.75 -9.81 5.27
C LEU A 119 -12.39 -10.85 4.34
N ARG A 120 -11.78 -12.03 4.16
CA ARG A 120 -12.35 -13.16 3.40
C ARG A 120 -13.25 -14.07 4.20
N ARG A 121 -13.24 -13.96 5.53
CA ARG A 121 -14.03 -14.81 6.45
C ARG A 121 -15.15 -14.05 7.15
N THR A 122 -15.28 -12.76 6.90
CA THR A 122 -16.27 -11.88 7.54
C THR A 122 -17.21 -11.28 6.50
N ASP A 123 -18.46 -11.06 6.89
CA ASP A 123 -19.44 -10.24 6.17
C ASP A 123 -19.41 -8.76 6.61
N ARG A 124 -18.76 -8.47 7.74
CA ARG A 124 -18.61 -7.13 8.29
C ARG A 124 -17.62 -6.28 7.48
N PRO A 125 -18.01 -5.09 7.00
CA PRO A 125 -17.06 -4.14 6.42
C PRO A 125 -16.01 -3.67 7.43
N ALA A 126 -14.78 -3.51 6.97
CA ALA A 126 -13.70 -2.88 7.72
C ALA A 126 -13.68 -1.36 7.50
N THR A 127 -12.94 -0.67 8.36
CA THR A 127 -12.69 0.77 8.24
C THR A 127 -11.87 1.07 6.98
N CYS A 128 -12.38 1.95 6.11
CA CYS A 128 -11.65 2.42 4.93
C CYS A 128 -10.54 3.41 5.34
N LEU A 129 -9.29 3.12 4.97
CA LEU A 129 -8.14 3.98 5.31
C LEU A 129 -8.25 5.41 4.75
N PHE A 130 -9.05 5.59 3.70
CA PHE A 130 -9.09 6.84 2.93
C PHE A 130 -10.22 7.76 3.38
N CYS A 131 -11.43 7.24 3.64
CA CYS A 131 -12.56 8.04 4.11
C CYS A 131 -12.90 7.87 5.61
N GLY A 132 -12.41 6.82 6.27
CA GLY A 132 -12.65 6.55 7.69
C GLY A 132 -13.97 5.85 8.01
N GLU A 133 -14.83 5.62 7.01
CA GLU A 133 -16.10 4.91 7.18
C GLU A 133 -15.90 3.39 7.18
N ARG A 134 -16.74 2.65 7.92
CA ARG A 134 -16.79 1.17 7.90
C ARG A 134 -17.52 0.67 6.66
N THR A 135 -16.88 0.84 5.52
CA THR A 135 -17.44 0.55 4.18
C THR A 135 -16.44 -0.16 3.27
N CYS A 136 -15.28 -0.57 3.81
CA CYS A 136 -14.30 -1.33 3.06
C CYS A 136 -14.66 -2.81 3.06
N VAL A 137 -14.82 -3.37 1.88
CA VAL A 137 -15.16 -4.78 1.65
C VAL A 137 -14.21 -5.37 0.61
N LEU A 138 -14.23 -6.69 0.43
CA LEU A 138 -13.54 -7.31 -0.70
C LEU A 138 -14.09 -6.80 -2.03
N SER A 139 -13.20 -6.62 -2.98
CA SER A 139 -13.61 -6.35 -4.35
C SER A 139 -14.11 -7.61 -5.01
N ASP A 140 -14.99 -7.45 -5.99
CA ASP A 140 -15.62 -8.58 -6.67
C ASP A 140 -14.61 -9.38 -7.52
N ASP A 141 -13.42 -8.79 -7.77
CA ASP A 141 -12.28 -9.40 -8.47
C ASP A 141 -11.11 -9.77 -7.52
N ASP A 142 -11.36 -9.94 -6.21
CA ASP A 142 -10.38 -10.53 -5.28
C ASP A 142 -10.09 -12.00 -5.61
N VAL A 143 -8.84 -12.43 -5.38
CA VAL A 143 -8.41 -13.82 -5.60
C VAL A 143 -8.28 -14.52 -4.26
N SER A 144 -9.21 -15.43 -3.97
CA SER A 144 -9.39 -16.04 -2.65
C SER A 144 -8.16 -16.80 -2.14
N GLU A 145 -7.38 -17.36 -3.06
CA GLU A 145 -6.18 -18.15 -2.82
C GLU A 145 -4.97 -17.31 -2.40
N ASP A 146 -4.97 -16.00 -2.69
CA ASP A 146 -3.82 -15.14 -2.39
C ASP A 146 -3.83 -14.65 -0.95
N THR A 147 -3.18 -15.42 -0.09
CA THR A 147 -3.18 -15.17 1.36
C THR A 147 -2.39 -13.93 1.79
N GLY A 148 -1.70 -13.22 0.89
CA GLY A 148 -0.97 -11.99 1.27
C GLY A 148 -1.20 -10.78 0.38
N ARG A 149 -2.21 -10.82 -0.48
CA ARG A 149 -2.80 -9.66 -1.15
C ARG A 149 -4.31 -9.72 -0.92
N LEU A 150 -4.93 -8.59 -0.62
CA LEU A 150 -6.38 -8.45 -0.57
C LEU A 150 -6.78 -7.34 -1.52
N ARG A 151 -7.62 -7.66 -2.50
CA ARG A 151 -8.24 -6.64 -3.33
C ARG A 151 -9.51 -6.16 -2.65
N ILE A 152 -9.54 -4.87 -2.36
CA ILE A 152 -10.59 -4.24 -1.57
C ILE A 152 -11.22 -3.07 -2.32
N ARG A 153 -12.44 -2.72 -1.95
CA ARG A 153 -13.15 -1.54 -2.44
C ARG A 153 -13.87 -0.84 -1.29
N CYS A 154 -14.09 0.46 -1.46
CA CYS A 154 -14.94 1.23 -0.56
C CYS A 154 -16.35 1.32 -1.14
N THR A 155 -17.37 0.98 -0.37
CA THR A 155 -18.78 1.11 -0.79
C THR A 155 -19.37 2.48 -0.48
N ASN A 156 -18.64 3.36 0.22
CA ASN A 156 -19.08 4.73 0.45
C ASN A 156 -19.00 5.53 -0.87
N PRO A 157 -20.13 6.01 -1.42
CA PRO A 157 -20.13 6.76 -2.69
C PRO A 157 -19.40 8.11 -2.61
N ALA A 158 -19.16 8.64 -1.41
CA ALA A 158 -18.36 9.86 -1.21
C ALA A 158 -16.85 9.58 -1.18
N CYS A 159 -16.42 8.31 -1.13
CA CYS A 159 -15.01 7.95 -1.18
C CYS A 159 -14.55 7.83 -2.63
N THR A 160 -13.42 8.46 -2.96
CA THR A 160 -12.83 8.38 -4.30
C THR A 160 -12.19 7.02 -4.59
N VAL A 161 -11.87 6.23 -3.56
CA VAL A 161 -11.22 4.92 -3.73
C VAL A 161 -12.24 3.89 -4.20
N GLN A 162 -12.17 3.58 -5.49
CA GLN A 162 -13.01 2.56 -6.12
C GLN A 162 -12.41 1.17 -5.92
N ARG A 163 -11.08 1.06 -6.00
CA ARG A 163 -10.33 -0.18 -5.78
C ARG A 163 -8.98 0.14 -5.15
N ALA A 164 -8.59 -0.66 -4.18
CA ALA A 164 -7.25 -0.68 -3.62
C ALA A 164 -6.79 -2.13 -3.42
N GLU A 165 -5.50 -2.28 -3.19
CA GLU A 165 -4.92 -3.56 -2.86
C GLU A 165 -4.05 -3.45 -1.61
N ALA A 166 -4.34 -4.30 -0.62
CA ALA A 166 -3.58 -4.42 0.60
C ALA A 166 -2.58 -5.58 0.46
N ILE A 167 -1.30 -5.26 0.45
CA ILE A 167 -0.19 -6.16 0.14
C ILE A 167 0.69 -6.29 1.38
N LEU A 168 0.82 -7.51 1.92
CA LEU A 168 1.74 -7.78 3.04
C LEU A 168 3.20 -7.53 2.67
N MET A 169 3.82 -6.52 3.25
CA MET A 169 5.23 -6.23 3.01
C MET A 169 6.14 -6.96 3.98
N ARG A 170 5.66 -7.28 5.18
CA ARG A 170 6.37 -8.04 6.20
C ARG A 170 5.39 -8.91 6.97
N ASP A 171 5.75 -10.18 7.15
CA ASP A 171 5.05 -11.12 8.00
C ASP A 171 6.01 -11.79 9.00
N GLY A 172 5.46 -12.56 9.95
CA GLY A 172 6.23 -13.28 10.96
C GLY A 172 7.25 -14.29 10.41
N LEU A 173 7.15 -14.64 9.13
CA LEU A 173 8.06 -15.59 8.46
C LEU A 173 9.10 -14.90 7.57
N LEU A 174 9.04 -13.58 7.41
CA LEU A 174 9.86 -12.79 6.47
C LEU A 174 9.72 -13.26 5.00
N TRP A 175 8.78 -14.13 4.68
CA TRP A 175 8.52 -14.60 3.31
C TRP A 175 7.73 -13.58 2.52
N ALA A 176 6.91 -12.77 3.19
CA ALA A 176 6.17 -11.68 2.54
C ALA A 176 7.09 -10.76 1.72
N SER A 177 8.31 -10.49 2.21
CA SER A 177 9.29 -9.67 1.50
C SER A 177 9.93 -10.35 0.31
N GLU A 178 9.88 -11.68 0.25
CA GLU A 178 10.49 -12.44 -0.85
C GLU A 178 9.59 -12.49 -2.10
N ARG A 179 8.34 -12.06 -1.98
CA ARG A 179 7.34 -12.11 -3.06
C ARG A 179 7.73 -11.15 -4.19
N PRO A 180 7.54 -11.54 -5.46
CA PRO A 180 7.93 -10.70 -6.60
C PRO A 180 7.35 -9.28 -6.54
N VAL A 181 6.06 -9.15 -6.20
CA VAL A 181 5.41 -7.83 -6.05
C VAL A 181 6.01 -7.01 -4.90
N ALA A 182 6.25 -7.63 -3.75
CA ALA A 182 6.82 -6.95 -2.59
C ALA A 182 8.28 -6.52 -2.84
N LYS A 183 9.08 -7.39 -3.48
CA LYS A 183 10.43 -7.05 -3.94
C LYS A 183 10.42 -5.89 -4.92
N ALA A 184 9.54 -5.93 -5.92
CA ALA A 184 9.45 -4.87 -6.92
C ALA A 184 9.04 -3.53 -6.29
N LEU A 185 8.08 -3.53 -5.36
CA LEU A 185 7.66 -2.33 -4.63
C LEU A 185 8.77 -1.78 -3.71
N ARG A 186 9.56 -2.64 -3.07
CA ARG A 186 10.72 -2.23 -2.26
C ARG A 186 11.85 -1.67 -3.12
N ASN A 187 12.08 -2.27 -4.28
CA ASN A 187 13.14 -1.88 -5.21
C ASN A 187 12.82 -0.61 -6.02
N LEU A 188 11.66 0.04 -5.79
CA LEU A 188 11.30 1.30 -6.45
C LEU A 188 12.29 2.43 -6.13
N PHE A 189 12.92 2.41 -4.96
CA PHE A 189 13.87 3.44 -4.56
C PHE A 189 15.20 2.78 -4.19
N PRO A 190 16.26 2.98 -5.01
CA PRO A 190 17.60 2.57 -4.62
C PRO A 190 17.96 3.19 -3.28
N THR A 191 18.39 2.34 -2.34
CA THR A 191 18.82 2.80 -1.03
C THR A 191 20.23 3.36 -1.11
N LEU A 192 20.65 4.12 -0.09
CA LEU A 192 22.03 4.56 0.04
C LEU A 192 22.99 3.36 0.07
N ALA A 193 22.58 2.26 0.72
CA ALA A 193 23.32 1.01 0.73
C ALA A 193 23.46 0.40 -0.68
N ASP A 194 22.40 0.38 -1.50
CA ASP A 194 22.46 -0.13 -2.88
C ASP A 194 23.44 0.69 -3.73
N HIS A 195 23.39 2.02 -3.60
CA HIS A 195 24.29 2.91 -4.31
C HIS A 195 25.75 2.70 -3.89
N LYS A 196 26.03 2.63 -2.58
CA LYS A 196 27.38 2.33 -2.05
C LYS A 196 27.86 0.95 -2.52
N LYS A 197 26.99 -0.05 -2.52
CA LYS A 197 27.31 -1.41 -2.98
C LYS A 197 27.68 -1.45 -4.47
N ALA A 198 26.96 -0.71 -5.31
CA ALA A 198 27.24 -0.64 -6.75
C ALA A 198 28.60 -0.01 -7.09
N GLN A 199 29.19 0.75 -6.16
CA GLN A 199 30.50 1.37 -6.29
C GLN A 199 31.65 0.48 -5.79
N LEU A 200 31.35 -0.64 -5.12
CA LEU A 200 32.37 -1.55 -4.62
C LEU A 200 33.00 -2.36 -5.77
N PRO A 201 34.32 -2.61 -5.73
CA PRO A 201 34.96 -3.57 -6.63
C PRO A 201 34.31 -4.97 -6.54
N PRO A 202 34.31 -5.75 -7.64
CA PRO A 202 33.78 -7.10 -7.63
C PRO A 202 34.43 -7.99 -6.56
N GLY A 203 33.61 -8.64 -5.74
CA GLY A 203 34.05 -9.57 -4.69
C GLY A 203 34.36 -8.93 -3.33
N GLU A 204 34.24 -7.60 -3.20
CA GLU A 204 34.41 -6.96 -1.90
C GLU A 204 33.21 -7.16 -0.96
N PHE A 205 33.53 -7.26 0.34
CA PHE A 205 32.54 -7.37 1.39
C PHE A 205 31.87 -6.01 1.63
N ALA A 206 30.54 -6.00 1.54
CA ALA A 206 29.73 -4.81 1.78
C ALA A 206 29.19 -4.82 3.22
N ALA A 207 29.66 -3.88 4.05
CA ALA A 207 29.07 -3.60 5.37
C ALA A 207 28.65 -2.14 5.46
N PHE A 208 27.36 -1.91 5.69
CA PHE A 208 26.76 -0.59 5.82
C PHE A 208 25.97 -0.50 7.12
N PRO A 209 25.86 0.70 7.73
CA PRO A 209 24.89 0.97 8.78
C PRO A 209 23.48 0.53 8.37
N VAL A 210 22.71 0.01 9.32
CA VAL A 210 21.33 -0.42 9.08
C VAL A 210 20.47 0.72 8.52
N GLY A 211 20.71 1.96 8.94
CA GLY A 211 20.02 3.15 8.42
C GLY A 211 20.15 3.34 6.91
N ASP A 212 21.31 2.98 6.33
CA ASP A 212 21.57 3.15 4.89
C ASP A 212 20.66 2.29 4.00
N PHE A 213 20.05 1.23 4.55
CA PHE A 213 19.09 0.37 3.84
C PHE A 213 17.66 0.94 3.85
N PHE A 214 17.42 2.02 4.59
CA PHE A 214 16.14 2.72 4.65
C PHE A 214 16.22 4.13 4.08
N GLU A 215 17.41 4.71 4.02
CA GLU A 215 17.66 6.01 3.41
C GLU A 215 17.66 5.92 1.87
N PRO A 216 16.84 6.72 1.17
CA PRO A 216 16.94 6.85 -0.28
C PRO A 216 18.31 7.38 -0.70
N ALA A 217 18.83 6.91 -1.83
CA ALA A 217 20.03 7.48 -2.42
C ALA A 217 19.85 8.97 -2.75
N ALA A 218 20.95 9.74 -2.75
CA ALA A 218 20.92 11.17 -3.01
C ALA A 218 20.26 11.50 -4.37
N GLY A 219 19.35 12.47 -4.38
CA GLY A 219 18.60 12.88 -5.58
C GLY A 219 17.41 11.99 -5.93
N ILE A 220 17.15 10.92 -5.17
CA ILE A 220 15.95 10.10 -5.31
C ILE A 220 14.85 10.63 -4.39
N ASP A 221 13.72 11.02 -4.97
CA ASP A 221 12.48 11.29 -4.24
C ASP A 221 11.60 10.02 -4.28
N PRO A 222 11.42 9.31 -3.14
CA PRO A 222 10.61 8.11 -3.09
C PRO A 222 9.16 8.30 -3.57
N LEU A 223 8.58 9.49 -3.36
CA LEU A 223 7.23 9.79 -3.82
C LEU A 223 7.19 9.87 -5.35
N GLN A 224 8.15 10.58 -5.96
CA GLN A 224 8.26 10.63 -7.42
C GLN A 224 8.51 9.25 -8.01
N MET A 225 9.35 8.41 -7.38
CA MET A 225 9.58 7.05 -7.87
C MET A 225 8.31 6.19 -7.87
N ARG A 226 7.43 6.35 -6.87
CA ARG A 226 6.12 5.66 -6.85
C ARG A 226 5.16 6.18 -7.92
N ILE A 227 5.20 7.49 -8.21
CA ILE A 227 4.30 8.14 -9.16
C ILE A 227 4.73 7.90 -10.61
N SER A 228 6.01 8.04 -10.91
CA SER A 228 6.51 8.11 -12.29
C SER A 228 7.92 7.52 -12.47
N GLY A 229 8.45 6.82 -11.47
CA GLY A 229 9.72 6.10 -11.59
C GLY A 229 9.66 4.98 -12.63
N PRO A 230 10.81 4.47 -13.08
CA PRO A 230 10.85 3.29 -13.94
C PRO A 230 10.37 2.06 -13.17
N VAL A 231 9.69 1.14 -13.86
CA VAL A 231 9.39 -0.18 -13.29
C VAL A 231 10.63 -1.09 -13.39
N PRO A 232 10.82 -2.05 -12.46
CA PRO A 232 12.07 -2.82 -12.39
C PRO A 232 12.44 -3.67 -13.62
N TRP A 233 11.50 -3.92 -14.53
CA TRP A 233 11.73 -4.68 -15.77
C TRP A 233 12.04 -3.79 -16.98
N GLU A 234 11.90 -2.47 -16.87
CA GLU A 234 12.26 -1.51 -17.94
C GLU A 234 13.73 -1.09 -17.90
N THR A 235 14.43 -1.36 -16.79
CA THR A 235 15.82 -0.91 -16.57
C THR A 235 16.87 -1.99 -16.90
N ARG A 236 16.55 -2.93 -17.80
CA ARG A 236 17.46 -4.01 -18.21
C ARG A 236 18.04 -3.80 -19.60
#